data_AF-A0A0F8SJM6-F1
#
_entry.id   AF-A0A0F8SJM6-F1
#
_cell.length_a   1.000
_cell.length_b   1.000
_cell.length_c   1.000
_cell.angle_alpha   90.00
_cell.angle_beta   90.00
_cell.angle_gamma   90.00
#
_symmetry.space_group_name_H-M   'P 1'
#
loop_
_entity.id
_entity.type
_entity.pdbx_description
1 polymer ?
#
loop_
_entity_poly.entity_id
_entity_poly.type
_entity_poly.pdbx_seq_one_letter_code
_entity_poly.pdbx_strand_id
1 'polypeptide(L)'
;MSENPLQVIMDKDPEFFKLLESTRGLAFSEGGMPMKYKLLIAMSLDAANGAVDGVKVLAIQAMQAGATKEEVLEALRITQYIFGVGSVYTAARALNDVL
;
A
#
# COMPACT_ATOMS: atom_id res chain seq x y z
N MET A 1 3.68 -15.10 16.60
CA MET A 1 2.97 -14.84 15.33
C MET A 1 1.95 -13.77 15.65
N SER A 2 2.06 -12.58 15.04
CA SER A 2 1.01 -11.57 15.15
C SER A 2 -0.26 -12.13 14.50
N GLU A 3 -1.38 -12.11 15.21
CA GLU A 3 -2.69 -12.46 14.65
C GLU A 3 -2.96 -11.67 13.37
N ASN A 4 -3.68 -12.28 12.42
CA ASN A 4 -4.15 -11.59 11.22
C ASN A 4 -5.03 -10.40 11.66
N PRO A 5 -4.75 -9.15 11.26
CA PRO A 5 -5.54 -7.99 11.68
C PRO A 5 -7.02 -8.08 11.26
N LEU A 6 -7.34 -8.92 10.28
CA LEU A 6 -8.71 -9.18 9.82
C LEU A 6 -9.37 -10.40 10.48
N GLN A 7 -8.73 -11.05 11.46
CA GLN A 7 -9.24 -12.28 12.09
C GLN A 7 -10.66 -12.08 12.66
N VAL A 8 -10.93 -10.94 13.29
CA VAL A 8 -12.27 -10.62 13.81
C VAL A 8 -13.32 -10.59 12.69
N ILE A 9 -12.98 -10.06 11.51
CA ILE A 9 -13.90 -10.04 10.37
C ILE A 9 -14.04 -11.44 9.77
N MET A 10 -12.95 -12.20 9.65
CA MET A 10 -12.99 -13.60 9.20
C MET A 10 -13.94 -14.46 10.06
N ASP A 11 -13.91 -14.26 11.38
CA ASP A 11 -14.69 -15.05 12.33
C ASP A 11 -16.14 -14.58 12.45
N LYS A 12 -16.38 -13.27 12.36
CA LYS A 12 -17.71 -12.66 12.61
C LYS A 12 -18.53 -12.42 11.35
N ASP A 13 -17.88 -12.21 10.21
CA ASP A 13 -18.53 -11.95 8.92
C ASP A 13 -17.70 -12.52 7.74
N PRO A 14 -17.71 -13.85 7.56
CA PRO A 14 -16.90 -14.51 6.55
C PRO A 14 -17.29 -14.16 5.11
N GLU A 15 -18.57 -13.82 4.85
CA GLU A 15 -19.02 -13.39 3.52
C GLU A 15 -18.48 -12.00 3.18
N PHE A 16 -18.45 -11.08 4.15
CA PHE A 16 -17.78 -9.80 3.96
C PHE A 16 -16.28 -9.98 3.72
N PHE A 17 -15.61 -10.84 4.50
CA PHE A 17 -14.20 -11.13 4.28
C PHE A 17 -13.92 -11.69 2.88
N LYS A 18 -14.77 -12.59 2.39
CA LYS A 18 -14.67 -13.15 1.03
C LYS A 18 -14.81 -12.07 -0.05
N LEU A 19 -15.70 -11.10 0.14
CA LEU A 19 -15.84 -9.97 -0.78
C LEU A 19 -14.58 -9.10 -0.78
N LEU A 20 -14.03 -8.78 0.40
CA LEU A 20 -12.79 -8.01 0.54
C LEU A 20 -11.62 -8.68 -0.19
N GLU A 21 -11.42 -9.98 0.03
CA GLU A 21 -10.35 -10.73 -0.63
C GLU A 21 -10.56 -10.84 -2.15
N SER A 22 -11.82 -10.96 -2.59
CA SER A 22 -12.14 -10.98 -4.03
C SER A 22 -11.82 -9.64 -4.69
N THR A 23 -12.18 -8.53 -4.04
CA THR A 23 -11.83 -7.18 -4.52
C THR A 23 -10.31 -6.97 -4.53
N ARG A 24 -9.61 -7.38 -3.47
CA ARG A 24 -8.14 -7.31 -3.39
C ARG A 24 -7.48 -8.12 -4.49
N GLY A 25 -7.93 -9.36 -4.70
CA GLY A 25 -7.43 -10.26 -5.73
C GLY A 25 -7.64 -9.70 -7.14
N LEU A 26 -8.80 -9.12 -7.42
CA LEU A 26 -9.06 -8.48 -8.72
C LEU A 26 -8.17 -7.25 -8.94
N ALA A 27 -8.05 -6.36 -7.95
CA ALA A 27 -7.24 -5.13 -8.06
C ALA A 27 -5.76 -5.44 -8.37
N PHE A 28 -5.20 -6.44 -7.70
CA PHE A 28 -3.81 -6.86 -7.86
C PHE A 28 -3.62 -8.07 -8.80
N SER A 29 -4.63 -8.46 -9.57
CA SER A 29 -4.50 -9.52 -10.57
C SER A 29 -3.41 -9.20 -11.62
N GLU A 30 -2.81 -10.21 -12.24
CA GLU A 30 -1.90 -9.99 -13.36
C GLU A 30 -2.63 -9.32 -14.54
N GLY A 31 -1.92 -8.50 -15.32
CA GLY A 31 -2.51 -7.79 -16.46
C GLY A 31 -1.58 -6.76 -17.07
N GLY A 32 -2.14 -5.77 -17.77
CA GLY A 32 -1.37 -4.77 -18.53
C GLY A 32 -0.49 -3.83 -17.71
N MET A 33 -0.59 -3.84 -16.37
CA MET A 33 0.26 -3.07 -15.47
C MET A 33 1.06 -4.01 -14.56
N PRO A 34 2.40 -3.92 -14.57
CA PRO A 34 3.26 -4.66 -13.64
C PRO A 34 2.87 -4.44 -12.17
N MET A 35 2.97 -5.51 -11.37
CA MET A 35 2.59 -5.51 -9.95
C MET A 35 3.25 -4.37 -9.16
N LYS A 36 4.54 -4.12 -9.37
CA LYS A 36 5.26 -3.06 -8.67
C LYS A 36 4.60 -1.68 -8.81
N TYR A 37 4.07 -1.35 -9.99
CA TYR A 37 3.42 -0.07 -10.22
C TYR A 37 2.03 0.00 -9.57
N LYS A 38 1.28 -1.11 -9.56
CA LYS A 38 0.00 -1.19 -8.82
C LYS A 38 0.22 -0.92 -7.33
N LEU A 39 1.26 -1.51 -6.76
CA LEU A 39 1.62 -1.33 -5.35
C LEU A 39 2.12 0.09 -5.05
N LEU A 40 2.92 0.69 -5.94
CA LEU A 40 3.33 2.09 -5.82
C LEU A 40 2.14 3.07 -5.89
N ILE A 41 1.14 2.80 -6.74
CA ILE A 41 -0.10 3.57 -6.79
C ILE A 41 -0.86 3.43 -5.47
N ALA A 42 -1.07 2.20 -4.99
CA ALA A 42 -1.75 1.97 -3.72
C ALA A 42 -1.02 2.66 -2.54
N MET A 43 0.31 2.55 -2.49
CA MET A 43 1.15 3.22 -1.49
C MET A 43 0.98 4.74 -1.54
N SER A 44 0.89 5.32 -2.73
CA SER A 44 0.67 6.76 -2.93
C SER A 44 -0.70 7.20 -2.38
N LEU A 45 -1.73 6.38 -2.58
CA LEU A 45 -3.08 6.63 -2.04
C LEU A 45 -3.10 6.55 -0.50
N ASP A 46 -2.40 5.58 0.08
CA ASP A 46 -2.27 5.48 1.54
C ASP A 46 -1.49 6.66 2.13
N ALA A 47 -0.44 7.13 1.44
CA ALA A 47 0.31 8.31 1.85
C ALA A 47 -0.58 9.55 1.82
N ALA A 48 -1.36 9.73 0.74
CA ALA A 48 -2.34 10.80 0.62
C ALA A 48 -3.43 10.75 1.71
N ASN A 49 -3.85 9.56 2.12
CA ASN A 49 -4.90 9.35 3.12
C ASN A 49 -4.39 9.37 4.58
N GLY A 50 -3.08 9.49 4.80
CA GLY A 50 -2.51 9.48 6.15
C GLY A 50 -2.33 8.09 6.77
N ALA A 51 -2.41 7.03 5.97
CA ALA A 51 -2.34 5.64 6.43
C ALA A 51 -0.88 5.14 6.54
N VAL A 52 -0.20 5.45 7.64
CA VAL A 52 1.22 5.14 7.86
C VAL A 52 1.54 3.65 7.68
N ASP A 53 0.79 2.75 8.32
CA ASP A 53 1.04 1.31 8.22
C ASP A 53 0.80 0.78 6.80
N GLY A 54 -0.21 1.32 6.12
CA GLY A 54 -0.53 1.01 4.73
C GLY A 54 0.62 1.38 3.78
N VAL A 55 1.16 2.60 3.91
CA VAL A 55 2.35 3.03 3.16
C VAL A 55 3.52 2.07 3.39
N LYS A 56 3.80 1.71 4.65
CA LYS A 56 4.93 0.83 5.00
C LYS A 56 4.78 -0.54 4.34
N VAL A 57 3.62 -1.17 4.49
CA VAL A 57 3.35 -2.50 3.94
C VAL A 57 3.42 -2.48 2.41
N LEU A 58 2.80 -1.51 1.77
CA LEU A 58 2.75 -1.43 0.30
C LEU A 58 4.10 -1.08 -0.31
N ALA A 59 4.92 -0.24 0.33
CA ALA A 59 6.27 0.04 -0.11
C ALA A 59 7.15 -1.22 -0.07
N ILE A 60 7.08 -2.00 1.01
CA ILE A 60 7.82 -3.27 1.14
C ILE A 60 7.37 -4.26 0.05
N GLN A 61 6.07 -4.41 -0.16
CA GLN A 61 5.53 -5.28 -1.21
C GLN A 61 5.95 -4.80 -2.61
N ALA A 62 5.93 -3.49 -2.87
CA ALA A 62 6.36 -2.93 -4.14
C ALA A 62 7.82 -3.29 -4.43
N MET A 63 8.70 -3.14 -3.43
CA MET A 63 10.12 -3.50 -3.56
C MET A 63 10.33 -5.00 -3.74
N GLN A 64 9.55 -5.84 -3.05
CA GLN A 64 9.55 -7.30 -3.27
C GLN A 64 9.09 -7.67 -4.69
N ALA A 65 8.19 -6.87 -5.29
CA ALA A 65 7.76 -6.98 -6.68
C ALA A 65 8.73 -6.33 -7.68
N GLY A 66 9.91 -5.85 -7.24
CA GLY A 66 10.95 -5.28 -8.08
C GLY A 66 10.92 -3.76 -8.25
N ALA A 67 10.19 -3.03 -7.39
CA ALA A 67 10.34 -1.58 -7.30
C ALA A 67 11.69 -1.20 -6.69
N THR A 68 12.30 -0.12 -7.17
CA THR A 68 13.48 0.45 -6.50
C THR A 68 13.09 1.49 -5.45
N LYS A 69 14.04 1.84 -4.57
CA LYS A 69 13.85 2.93 -3.60
C LYS A 69 13.60 4.27 -4.31
N GLU A 70 14.23 4.47 -5.45
CA GLU A 70 14.05 5.65 -6.30
C GLU A 70 12.62 5.72 -6.84
N GLU A 71 12.07 4.61 -7.34
CA GLU A 71 10.67 4.55 -7.80
C GLU A 71 9.67 4.86 -6.67
N VAL A 72 9.95 4.41 -5.44
CA VAL A 72 9.17 4.77 -4.24
C VAL A 72 9.21 6.28 -4.00
N LEU A 73 10.40 6.88 -4.00
CA LEU A 73 10.57 8.32 -3.77
C LEU A 73 9.95 9.18 -4.88
N GLU A 74 10.00 8.72 -6.13
CA GLU A 74 9.34 9.41 -7.25
C GLU A 74 7.80 9.37 -7.15
N ALA A 75 7.23 8.21 -6.78
CA ALA A 75 5.79 8.10 -6.53
C ALA A 75 5.34 9.04 -5.39
N LEU A 76 6.14 9.15 -4.32
CA LEU A 76 5.87 10.09 -3.22
C LEU A 76 6.00 11.56 -3.63
N ARG A 77 6.91 11.89 -4.55
CA ARG A 77 6.99 13.25 -5.12
C ARG A 77 5.73 13.60 -5.89
N ILE A 78 5.19 12.68 -6.68
CA ILE A 78 3.91 12.87 -7.38
C ILE A 78 2.77 13.02 -6.37
N THR A 79 2.76 12.18 -5.34
CA THR A 79 1.76 12.26 -4.27
C THR A 79 1.78 13.61 -3.56
N GLN A 80 2.97 14.12 -3.23
CA GLN A 80 3.16 15.43 -2.63
C GLN A 80 2.68 16.57 -3.54
N TYR A 81 2.96 16.48 -4.84
CA TYR A 81 2.51 17.48 -5.81
C TYR A 81 0.98 17.59 -5.85
N ILE A 82 0.26 16.46 -5.75
CA ILE A 82 -1.21 16.43 -5.83
C ILE A 82 -1.89 16.68 -4.47
N PHE A 83 -1.40 16.07 -3.39
CA PHE A 83 -2.05 16.05 -2.08
C PHE A 83 -1.36 16.91 -1.01
N GLY A 84 -0.24 17.55 -1.35
CA GLY A 84 0.49 18.43 -0.46
C GLY A 84 1.36 17.72 0.57
N VAL A 85 1.97 18.54 1.45
CA VAL A 85 3.05 18.11 2.35
C VAL A 85 2.63 17.06 3.39
N GLY A 86 1.34 16.97 3.72
CA GLY A 86 0.83 15.97 4.68
C GLY A 86 1.18 14.55 4.26
N SER A 87 1.11 14.24 2.96
CA SER A 87 1.47 12.93 2.41
C SER A 87 2.94 12.56 2.64
N VAL A 88 3.84 13.55 2.62
CA VAL A 88 5.27 13.35 2.86
C VAL A 88 5.54 12.99 4.31
N TYR A 89 4.86 13.65 5.26
CA TYR A 89 5.02 13.30 6.68
C TYR A 89 4.50 11.90 6.99
N THR A 90 3.38 11.50 6.38
CA THR A 90 2.87 10.13 6.46
C THR A 90 3.92 9.14 5.95
N ALA A 91 4.47 9.39 4.76
CA ALA A 91 5.46 8.52 4.15
C ALA A 91 6.78 8.48 4.94
N ALA A 92 7.25 9.61 5.46
CA ALA A 92 8.46 9.67 6.28
C ALA A 92 8.34 8.82 7.55
N ARG A 93 7.18 8.86 8.22
CA ARG A 93 6.90 8.00 9.39
C ARG A 93 6.87 6.53 9.01
N ALA A 94 6.28 6.21 7.87
CA ALA A 94 6.13 4.83 7.40
C ALA A 94 7.47 4.19 7.00
N LEU A 95 8.36 4.98 6.38
CA LEU A 95 9.52 4.48 5.65
C LEU A 95 10.85 4.64 6.39
N ASN A 96 10.86 5.17 7.62
CA ASN A 96 12.07 5.42 8.41
C ASN A 96 12.98 4.19 8.59
N ASP A 97 12.40 3.00 8.63
CA ASP A 97 13.14 1.73 8.77
C ASP A 97 13.14 0.88 7.50
N VAL A 98 12.71 1.46 6.37
CA VAL A 98 12.49 0.78 5.08
C VAL A 98 13.44 1.32 4.01
N LEU A 99 13.58 2.65 3.94
CA LEU A 99 14.46 3.35 3.00
C LEU A 99 15.79 3.70 3.67
#